data_AF-A0A2N2WSE6-F1
#
_entry.id   AF-A0A2N2WSE6-F1
#
_cell.length_a   1.000
_cell.length_b   1.000
_cell.length_c   1.000
_cell.angle_alpha   90.00
_cell.angle_beta   90.00
_cell.angle_gamma   90.00
#
_symmetry.space_group_name_H-M   'P 1'
#
loop_
_entity.id
_entity.type
_entity.pdbx_description
1 polymer ?
#
loop_
_entity_poly.entity_id
_entity_poly.type
_entity_poly.pdbx_seq_one_letter_code
_entity_poly.pdbx_strand_id
1 'polypeptide(L)'
;MRLFELFIEGGSLYMTILTIEFILLILAAWKAPAWVKEIGIIAVLTGIISILTGFWGFVEAVQKAGMIPAVVILGGFKVAMIPLLYGIAIYFISLVIRIIQKPRI
;
A
#
# COMPACT_ATOMS: atom_id res chain seq x y z
N MET A 1 -3.63 4.06 18.91
CA MET A 1 -2.82 3.87 17.70
C MET A 1 -3.07 5.05 16.78
N ARG A 2 -2.06 5.87 16.53
CA ARG A 2 -2.18 7.09 15.72
C ARG A 2 -1.83 6.77 14.26
N LEU A 3 -2.44 7.46 13.30
CA LEU A 3 -2.19 7.28 11.85
C LEU A 3 -0.71 7.43 11.46
N PHE A 4 0.03 8.29 12.16
CA PHE A 4 1.47 8.48 11.94
C PHE A 4 2.30 7.26 12.38
N GLU A 5 1.89 6.57 13.44
CA GLU A 5 2.58 5.35 13.91
C GLU A 5 2.44 4.23 12.88
N LEU A 6 1.24 4.06 12.32
CA LEU A 6 1.00 3.12 11.22
C LEU A 6 1.91 3.41 10.01
N PHE A 7 2.09 4.69 9.66
CA PHE A 7 2.95 5.07 8.54
C PHE A 7 4.42 4.68 8.77
N ILE A 8 4.93 4.91 9.99
CA ILE A 8 6.31 4.55 10.35
C ILE A 8 6.48 3.03 10.45
N GLU A 9 5.47 2.33 11.00
CA GLU A 9 5.48 0.88 11.10
C GLU A 9 5.50 0.22 9.72
N GLY A 10 4.72 0.70 8.75
CA GLY A 10 4.60 0.11 7.41
C GLY A 10 5.86 0.09 6.54
N GLY A 11 6.97 0.67 7.01
CA GLY A 11 8.24 0.67 6.31
C GLY A 11 8.38 1.85 5.34
N SER A 12 9.50 2.56 5.45
CA SER A 12 9.71 3.86 4.78
C SER A 12 9.64 3.78 3.25
N LEU A 13 10.12 2.70 2.64
CA LEU A 13 10.22 2.56 1.19
C LEU A 13 8.83 2.51 0.53
N TYR A 14 8.02 1.49 0.87
CA TYR A 14 6.71 1.31 0.24
C TYR A 14 5.75 2.43 0.59
N MET A 15 5.83 2.96 1.80
CA MET A 15 5.00 4.09 2.23
C MET A 15 5.36 5.38 1.47
N THR A 16 6.64 5.59 1.13
CA THR A 16 7.05 6.71 0.26
C THR A 16 6.50 6.54 -1.15
N ILE A 17 6.57 5.33 -1.73
CA ILE A 17 6.02 5.05 -3.06
C ILE A 17 4.51 5.30 -3.08
N LEU A 18 3.78 4.77 -2.10
CA LEU A 18 2.33 4.98 -1.96
C LEU A 18 1.98 6.46 -1.81
N THR A 19 2.82 7.23 -1.11
CA THR A 19 2.63 8.68 -0.99
C THR A 19 2.79 9.39 -2.33
N ILE A 20 3.79 8.99 -3.13
CA ILE A 20 3.99 9.52 -4.48
C ILE A 20 2.80 9.16 -5.38
N GLU A 21 2.35 7.90 -5.35
CA GLU A 21 1.18 7.45 -6.11
C GLU A 21 -0.09 8.22 -5.73
N PHE A 22 -0.26 8.51 -4.44
CA PHE A 22 -1.37 9.32 -3.96
C PHE A 22 -1.32 10.77 -4.50
N ILE A 23 -0.14 11.39 -4.50
CA ILE A 23 0.05 12.73 -5.10
C ILE A 23 -0.24 12.69 -6.61
N LEU A 24 0.28 11.68 -7.32
CA LEU A 24 0.03 11.50 -8.76
C LEU A 24 -1.45 11.30 -9.05
N LEU A 25 -2.18 10.59 -8.20
CA LEU A 25 -3.63 10.40 -8.31
C LEU A 25 -4.38 11.73 -8.20
N ILE A 26 -3.99 12.62 -7.27
CA ILE A 26 -4.58 13.96 -7.15
C ILE A 26 -4.29 14.80 -8.40
N LEU A 27 -3.06 14.75 -8.92
CA LEU A 27 -2.69 15.46 -10.15
C LEU A 27 -3.45 14.92 -11.38
N ALA A 28 -3.59 13.59 -11.47
CA ALA A 28 -4.34 12.94 -12.54
C ALA A 28 -5.83 13.26 -12.48
N ALA A 29 -6.40 13.41 -11.27
CA ALA A 29 -7.78 13.82 -11.11
C ALA A 29 -8.07 15.15 -11.83
N TRP A 30 -7.14 16.09 -11.83
CA TRP A 30 -7.37 17.38 -12.50
C TRP A 30 -6.97 17.38 -13.99
N LYS A 31 -5.82 16.78 -14.33
CA LYS A 31 -5.24 16.89 -15.67
C LYS A 31 -5.61 15.75 -16.62
N ALA A 32 -5.89 14.56 -16.09
CA ALA A 32 -5.98 13.33 -16.87
C ALA A 32 -6.91 12.31 -16.18
N PRO A 33 -8.25 12.54 -16.18
CA PRO A 33 -9.20 11.75 -15.41
C PRO A 33 -9.25 10.27 -15.78
N ALA A 34 -8.87 9.88 -17.01
CA ALA A 34 -8.80 8.47 -17.39
C ALA A 34 -7.68 7.69 -16.69
N TRP A 35 -6.65 8.37 -16.16
CA TRP A 35 -5.50 7.76 -15.50
C TRP A 35 -5.72 7.54 -14.00
N VAL A 36 -6.76 8.14 -13.42
CA VAL A 36 -7.08 8.02 -11.98
C VAL A 36 -7.25 6.56 -11.57
N LYS A 37 -7.98 5.77 -12.38
CA LYS A 37 -8.20 4.34 -12.10
C LYS A 37 -6.88 3.58 -12.09
N GLU A 38 -6.06 3.80 -13.11
CA GLU A 38 -4.81 3.08 -13.34
C GLU A 38 -3.81 3.35 -12.21
N ILE A 39 -3.69 4.59 -11.75
CA ILE A 39 -2.83 4.94 -10.61
C ILE A 39 -3.30 4.24 -9.33
N GLY A 40 -4.62 4.18 -9.10
CA GLY A 40 -5.15 3.42 -7.97
C GLY A 40 -4.85 1.92 -8.04
N ILE A 41 -4.91 1.31 -9.24
CA ILE A 41 -4.54 -0.10 -9.43
C ILE A 41 -3.04 -0.30 -9.13
N ILE A 42 -2.18 0.61 -9.61
CA ILE A 42 -0.76 0.59 -9.32
C ILE A 42 -0.51 0.64 -7.80
N ALA A 43 -1.26 1.46 -7.05
CA ALA A 43 -1.11 1.53 -5.60
C ALA A 43 -1.43 0.20 -4.88
N VAL A 44 -2.44 -0.54 -5.34
CA VAL A 44 -2.72 -1.89 -4.82
C VAL A 44 -1.59 -2.85 -5.19
N LEU A 45 -1.06 -2.78 -6.42
CA LEU A 45 0.08 -3.61 -6.83
C LEU A 45 1.32 -3.33 -5.98
N THR A 46 1.62 -2.07 -5.68
CA THR A 46 2.69 -1.67 -4.75
C THR A 46 2.48 -2.29 -3.36
N GLY A 47 1.24 -2.25 -2.86
CA GLY A 47 0.85 -2.94 -1.63
C GLY A 47 1.08 -4.46 -1.67
N ILE A 48 0.72 -5.13 -2.77
CA ILE A 48 0.95 -6.58 -2.94
C ILE A 48 2.44 -6.90 -3.00
N ILE A 49 3.22 -6.11 -3.74
CA ILE A 49 4.69 -6.26 -3.82
C ILE A 49 5.31 -6.14 -2.42
N SER A 50 4.84 -5.19 -1.60
CA SER A 50 5.35 -5.03 -0.24
C SER A 50 5.18 -6.32 0.60
N ILE A 51 4.02 -6.99 0.51
CA ILE A 51 3.79 -8.26 1.20
C ILE A 51 4.71 -9.35 0.67
N LEU A 52 4.88 -9.46 -0.65
CA LEU A 52 5.77 -10.47 -1.24
C LEU A 52 7.21 -10.30 -0.78
N THR A 53 7.71 -9.06 -0.73
CA THR A 53 9.07 -8.77 -0.23
C THR A 53 9.21 -9.00 1.29
N GLY A 54 8.19 -8.62 2.08
CA GLY A 54 8.17 -8.89 3.51
C GLY A 54 8.10 -10.39 3.82
N PHE A 55 7.33 -11.15 3.04
CA PHE A 55 7.23 -12.60 3.16
C PHE A 55 8.54 -13.29 2.74
N TRP A 56 9.20 -12.81 1.70
CA TRP A 56 10.53 -13.30 1.31
C TRP A 56 11.53 -13.11 2.45
N GLY A 57 11.62 -11.90 3.01
CA GLY A 57 12.51 -11.62 4.14
C GLY A 57 12.16 -12.44 5.39
N PHE A 58 10.88 -12.70 5.61
CA PHE A 58 10.41 -13.59 6.68
C PHE A 58 10.90 -15.03 6.49
N VAL A 59 10.76 -15.60 5.29
CA VAL A 59 11.23 -16.97 5.00
C VAL A 59 12.74 -17.08 5.19
N GLU A 60 13.51 -16.10 4.72
CA GLU A 60 14.97 -16.09 4.93
C GLU A 60 15.34 -16.00 6.42
N ALA A 61 14.62 -15.21 7.20
CA ALA A 61 14.84 -15.09 8.64
C ALA A 61 14.58 -16.43 9.36
N VAL A 62 13.49 -17.13 9.00
CA VAL A 62 13.17 -18.46 9.54
C VAL A 62 14.22 -19.48 9.15
N GLN A 63 14.70 -19.47 7.91
CA GLN A 63 15.75 -20.39 7.45
C GLN A 63 17.07 -20.21 8.22
N LYS A 64 17.42 -18.97 8.58
CA LYS A 64 18.67 -18.66 9.30
C LYS A 64 18.57 -18.87 10.81
N ALA A 65 17.46 -18.47 11.42
CA ALA A 65 17.30 -18.47 12.88
C ALA A 65 16.65 -19.76 13.43
N GLY A 66 16.01 -20.56 12.59
CA GLY A 66 15.25 -21.73 13.03
C GLY A 66 13.94 -21.32 13.70
N MET A 67 13.76 -21.65 14.98
CA MET A 67 12.51 -21.35 15.69
C MET A 67 12.42 -19.87 16.07
N ILE A 68 11.52 -19.14 15.40
CA ILE A 68 11.17 -17.76 15.73
C ILE A 68 9.89 -17.77 16.61
N PRO A 69 9.85 -17.03 17.74
CA PRO A 69 8.65 -16.94 18.56
C PRO A 69 7.44 -16.45 17.75
N ALA A 70 6.27 -17.08 17.94
CA ALA A 70 5.05 -16.74 17.21
C ALA A 70 4.65 -15.26 17.35
N VAL A 71 4.94 -14.63 18.49
CA VAL A 71 4.70 -13.19 18.71
C VAL A 71 5.46 -12.32 17.71
N VAL A 72 6.71 -12.68 17.37
CA VAL A 72 7.52 -11.93 16.41
C VAL A 72 6.96 -12.10 15.00
N ILE A 73 6.54 -13.32 14.65
CA ILE A 73 5.94 -13.62 13.34
C ILE A 73 4.63 -12.85 13.16
N LEU A 74 3.73 -12.93 14.13
CA LEU A 74 2.43 -12.25 14.08
C LEU A 74 2.58 -10.73 14.12
N GLY A 75 3.55 -10.22 14.89
CA GLY A 75 3.90 -8.81 14.90
C GLY A 75 4.41 -8.31 13.54
N GLY A 76 5.32 -9.05 12.92
CA GLY A 76 5.84 -8.74 11.59
C GLY A 76 4.75 -8.81 10.51
N PHE A 77 3.87 -9.82 10.58
CA PHE A 77 2.76 -9.96 9.66
C PHE A 77 1.75 -8.80 9.75
N LYS A 78 1.42 -8.37 10.98
CA LYS A 78 0.59 -7.17 11.21
C LYS A 78 1.16 -5.96 10.50
N VAL A 79 2.47 -5.75 10.60
CA VAL A 79 3.17 -4.61 10.00
C VAL A 79 3.23 -4.73 8.46
N ALA A 80 3.50 -5.92 7.93
CA ALA A 80 3.55 -6.17 6.49
C ALA A 80 2.22 -5.91 5.77
N MET A 81 1.09 -5.98 6.47
CA MET A 81 -0.23 -5.66 5.91
C MET A 81 -0.49 -4.16 5.76
N ILE A 82 0.27 -3.30 6.45
CA ILE A 82 0.01 -1.86 6.49
C ILE A 82 0.10 -1.23 5.09
N PRO A 83 1.16 -1.42 4.28
CA PRO A 83 1.25 -0.79 2.97
C PRO A 83 0.13 -1.25 2.02
N LEU A 84 -0.30 -2.51 2.13
CA LEU A 84 -1.46 -3.00 1.38
C LEU A 84 -2.74 -2.26 1.75
N LEU A 85 -2.99 -2.01 3.04
CA LEU A 85 -4.16 -1.23 3.48
C LEU A 85 -4.14 0.18 2.91
N TYR A 86 -2.96 0.83 2.86
CA TYR A 86 -2.81 2.14 2.24
C TYR A 86 -3.02 2.08 0.72
N GLY A 87 -2.48 1.08 0.02
CA GLY A 87 -2.71 0.88 -1.41
C GLY A 87 -4.20 0.68 -1.75
N ILE A 88 -4.91 -0.11 -0.94
CA ILE A 88 -6.36 -0.30 -1.06
C ILE A 88 -7.11 1.02 -0.82
N ALA A 89 -6.72 1.80 0.19
CA ALA A 89 -7.33 3.09 0.47
C ALA A 89 -7.14 4.08 -0.70
N ILE A 90 -5.95 4.13 -1.29
CA ILE A 90 -5.66 4.95 -2.47
C ILE A 90 -6.52 4.51 -3.66
N TYR A 91 -6.63 3.21 -3.91
CA TYR A 91 -7.51 2.70 -4.96
C TYR A 91 -8.98 3.01 -4.72
N PHE A 92 -9.45 2.90 -3.48
CA PHE A 92 -10.81 3.27 -3.12
C PHE A 92 -11.09 4.75 -3.44
N ILE A 93 -10.18 5.65 -3.06
CA ILE A 93 -10.28 7.08 -3.39
C ILE A 93 -10.27 7.28 -4.91
N SER A 94 -9.42 6.54 -5.64
CA SER A 94 -9.36 6.61 -7.10
C SER A 94 -10.70 6.26 -7.77
N LEU A 95 -11.39 5.23 -7.27
CA LEU A 95 -12.70 4.84 -7.77
C LEU A 95 -13.75 5.92 -7.48
N VAL A 96 -13.75 6.49 -6.27
CA VAL A 96 -14.67 7.59 -5.91
C VAL A 96 -14.48 8.78 -6.83
N ILE A 97 -13.24 9.23 -7.05
CA ILE A 97 -12.92 10.34 -7.96
C ILE A 97 -13.41 10.02 -9.37
N ARG A 98 -13.12 8.81 -9.87
CA ARG A 98 -13.54 8.40 -11.21
C ARG A 98 -15.05 8.38 -11.38
N ILE A 99 -15.81 7.98 -10.36
CA ILE A 99 -17.27 7.99 -10.38
C ILE A 99 -17.80 9.43 -10.45
N ILE A 100 -17.21 10.34 -9.67
CA ILE A 100 -17.59 11.77 -9.67
C ILE A 100 -17.28 12.43 -11.01
N GLN A 101 -16.15 12.07 -11.63
CA GLN A 101 -15.68 12.64 -12.90
C GLN A 101 -16.34 12.02 -14.14
N LYS A 102 -17.06 10.90 -13.98
CA LYS A 102 -17.73 10.27 -15.10
C LYS A 102 -18.79 11.25 -15.65
N PRO A 103 -18.79 11.57 -16.95
CA PRO A 103 -19.78 12.50 -17.50
C PRO A 103 -21.17 11.97 -17.20
N ARG A 104 -21.98 12.78 -16.53
CA ARG A 104 -23.42 12.54 -16.45
C ARG A 104 -23.95 12.77 -17.86
N ILE A 105 -24.22 11.66 -18.55
CA ILE A 105 -24.97 11.64 -19.81
C ILE A 105 -26.32 12.29 -19.52
#